data_AF-A0A371K3K6-F1
#
_entry.id   AF-A0A371K3K6-F1
#
_cell.length_a   1.000
_cell.length_b   1.000
_cell.length_c   1.000
_cell.angle_alpha   90.00
_cell.angle_beta   90.00
_cell.angle_gamma   90.00
#
_symmetry.space_group_name_H-M   'P 1'
#
loop_
_entity.id
_entity.type
_entity.pdbx_description
1 polymer ?
#
loop_
_entity_poly.entity_id
_entity_poly.type
_entity_poly.pdbx_seq_one_letter_code
_entity_poly.pdbx_strand_id
1 'polypeptide(L)'
;MNETLREEWWLATLGRTVIWARLRVRDAGTAEVFDADGNTLAYDSEDSARAALMDAEFVALDGLDDEDAAERGFAVDELQPPRADDDEALRELMMRKLPPRH
;
A
#
# COMPACT_ATOMS: atom_id res chain seq x y z
N MET A 1 0.49 18.59 -15.26
CA MET A 1 0.61 17.30 -14.56
C MET A 1 0.73 17.64 -13.10
N ASN A 2 -0.18 17.17 -12.24
CA ASN A 2 0.01 17.38 -10.81
C ASN A 2 1.24 16.59 -10.39
N GLU A 3 2.26 17.28 -9.89
CA GLU A 3 3.47 16.65 -9.39
C GLU A 3 3.12 15.97 -8.06
N THR A 4 3.19 14.64 -8.06
CA THR A 4 3.18 13.85 -6.82
C THR A 4 4.53 14.08 -6.14
N LEU A 5 4.54 14.69 -4.97
CA LEU A 5 5.76 14.98 -4.21
C LEU A 5 6.31 13.73 -3.55
N ARG A 6 5.42 12.84 -3.10
CA ARG A 6 5.78 11.62 -2.37
C ARG A 6 4.79 10.50 -2.66
N GLU A 7 5.32 9.30 -2.83
CA GLU A 7 4.57 8.06 -2.92
C GLU A 7 4.99 7.15 -1.76
N GLU A 8 4.02 6.59 -1.04
CA GLU A 8 4.22 5.65 0.06
C GLU A 8 3.38 4.40 -0.20
N TRP A 9 3.97 3.24 0.05
CA TRP A 9 3.33 1.94 -0.11
C TRP A 9 2.86 1.40 1.22
N TRP A 10 1.62 0.93 1.24
CA TRP A 10 0.95 0.40 2.42
C TRP A 10 0.44 -1.00 2.13
N LEU A 11 0.44 -1.86 3.13
CA LEU A 11 -0.07 -3.21 3.01
C LEU A 11 -0.97 -3.61 4.19
N ALA A 12 -1.98 -4.40 3.88
CA ALA A 12 -2.76 -5.15 4.84
C ALA A 12 -2.65 -6.65 4.51
N THR A 13 -2.83 -7.49 5.52
CA THR A 13 -2.64 -8.94 5.39
C THR A 13 -3.90 -9.66 5.79
N LEU A 14 -4.49 -10.39 4.85
CA LEU A 14 -5.64 -11.26 5.11
C LEU A 14 -5.19 -12.72 4.93
N GLY A 15 -4.79 -13.35 6.03
CA GLY A 15 -4.19 -14.69 6.00
C GLY A 15 -2.85 -14.69 5.25
N ARG A 16 -2.81 -15.29 4.05
CA ARG A 16 -1.61 -15.30 3.18
C ARG A 16 -1.75 -14.39 1.96
N THR A 17 -2.77 -13.55 1.93
CA THR A 17 -2.98 -12.57 0.88
C THR A 17 -2.53 -11.22 1.38
N VAL A 18 -1.60 -10.62 0.65
CA VAL A 18 -1.19 -9.22 0.84
C VAL A 18 -2.06 -8.37 -0.05
N ILE A 19 -2.64 -7.33 0.54
CA ILE A 19 -3.45 -6.32 -0.11
C ILE A 19 -2.64 -5.03 -0.05
N TRP A 20 -2.33 -4.47 -1.21
CA TRP A 20 -1.57 -3.24 -1.34
C TRP A 20 -2.49 -2.03 -1.44
N ALA A 21 -2.01 -0.90 -0.93
CA ALA A 21 -2.55 0.42 -1.17
C ALA A 21 -1.40 1.39 -1.41
N ARG A 22 -1.63 2.38 -2.26
CA ARG A 22 -0.62 3.38 -2.62
C ARG A 22 -1.09 4.76 -2.23
N LEU A 23 -0.39 5.37 -1.27
CA LEU A 23 -0.59 6.75 -0.85
C LEU A 23 0.26 7.68 -1.72
N ARG A 24 -0.35 8.69 -2.32
CA ARG A 24 0.31 9.73 -3.11
C ARG A 24 0.02 11.09 -2.49
N VAL A 25 1.06 11.80 -2.05
CA VAL A 25 0.94 13.17 -1.53
C VAL A 25 1.21 14.16 -2.66
N ARG A 26 0.28 15.09 -2.86
CA ARG A 26 0.32 16.12 -3.89
C ARG A 26 0.92 17.42 -3.33
N ASP A 27 1.45 18.24 -4.22
CA ASP A 27 2.08 19.53 -3.88
C ASP A 27 1.18 20.49 -3.08
N ALA A 28 -0.14 20.42 -3.27
CA ALA A 28 -1.11 21.23 -2.55
C ALA A 28 -1.43 20.74 -1.12
N GLY A 29 -0.69 19.76 -0.58
CA GLY A 29 -0.95 19.15 0.75
C GLY A 29 -2.09 18.14 0.78
N THR A 30 -2.78 17.95 -0.34
CA THR A 30 -3.81 16.90 -0.52
C THR A 30 -3.17 15.55 -0.76
N ALA A 31 -3.90 14.47 -0.47
CA ALA A 31 -3.41 13.12 -0.67
C ALA A 31 -4.42 12.25 -1.43
N GLU A 32 -3.92 11.18 -2.04
CA GLU A 32 -4.74 10.19 -2.71
C GLU A 32 -4.31 8.79 -2.29
N VAL A 33 -5.27 7.92 -2.04
CA VAL A 33 -5.04 6.49 -1.83
C VAL A 33 -5.58 5.74 -3.03
N PHE A 34 -4.72 5.02 -3.72
CA PHE A 34 -5.13 4.01 -4.70
C PHE A 34 -5.26 2.67 -3.99
N ASP A 35 -6.45 2.09 -3.99
CA ASP A 35 -6.75 0.82 -3.31
C ASP A 35 -6.67 -0.39 -4.25
N ALA A 36 -6.74 -1.58 -3.65
CA ALA A 36 -6.70 -2.84 -4.38
C ALA A 36 -7.93 -3.12 -5.25
N ASP A 37 -9.04 -2.44 -5.00
CA ASP A 37 -10.24 -2.54 -5.81
C ASP A 37 -10.13 -1.69 -7.09
N GLY A 38 -9.11 -0.82 -7.18
CA GLY A 38 -8.85 0.07 -8.31
C GLY A 38 -9.45 1.46 -8.13
N ASN A 39 -9.91 1.79 -6.92
CA ASN A 39 -10.44 3.11 -6.62
C ASN A 39 -9.30 4.06 -6.22
N THR A 40 -9.41 5.31 -6.67
CA THR A 40 -8.58 6.41 -6.16
C THR A 40 -9.42 7.27 -5.22
N LEU A 41 -9.14 7.18 -3.93
CA LEU A 41 -9.78 7.95 -2.88
C LEU A 41 -8.98 9.23 -2.64
N ALA A 42 -9.62 10.39 -2.77
CA ALA A 42 -9.01 11.68 -2.51
C ALA A 42 -9.24 12.13 -1.06
N TYR A 43 -8.21 12.66 -0.43
CA TYR A 43 -8.21 13.17 0.93
C TYR A 43 -7.72 14.62 0.95
N ASP A 44 -8.26 15.40 1.89
CA ASP A 44 -7.90 16.80 2.08
C ASP A 44 -6.45 16.98 2.57
N SER A 45 -5.89 15.97 3.27
CA SER A 45 -4.58 16.01 3.90
C SER A 45 -3.90 14.62 3.91
N GLU A 46 -2.57 14.59 3.97
CA GLU A 46 -1.79 13.35 4.19
C GLU A 46 -2.24 12.62 5.47
N ASP A 47 -2.38 13.34 6.58
CA ASP A 47 -2.80 12.75 7.87
C ASP A 47 -4.16 12.04 7.78
N SER A 48 -5.13 12.63 7.09
CA SER A 48 -6.46 12.04 6.88
C SER A 48 -6.39 10.74 6.09
N ALA A 49 -5.54 10.69 5.06
CA ALA A 49 -5.31 9.48 4.26
C ALA A 49 -4.61 8.38 5.06
N ARG A 50 -3.57 8.73 5.85
CA ARG A 50 -2.88 7.79 6.74
C ARG A 50 -3.80 7.23 7.81
N ALA A 51 -4.64 8.09 8.41
CA ALA A 51 -5.62 7.67 9.41
C ALA A 51 -6.63 6.67 8.82
N ALA A 52 -7.12 6.90 7.60
CA ALA A 52 -8.03 5.97 6.92
C ALA A 52 -7.37 4.61 6.63
N LEU A 53 -6.09 4.60 6.24
CA LEU A 53 -5.33 3.37 6.03
C LEU A 53 -5.15 2.59 7.35
N MET A 54 -4.78 3.27 8.44
CA MET A 54 -4.64 2.65 9.76
C MET A 54 -5.97 2.08 10.29
N ASP A 55 -7.08 2.77 10.09
CA ASP A 55 -8.43 2.29 10.47
C ASP A 55 -8.81 1.02 9.69
N ALA A 56 -8.35 0.89 8.44
CA ALA A 56 -8.49 -0.28 7.59
C ALA A 56 -7.42 -1.37 7.79
N GLU A 57 -6.65 -1.31 8.89
CA GLU A 57 -5.58 -2.26 9.25
C GLU A 57 -4.37 -2.29 8.30
N PHE A 58 -4.19 -1.25 7.48
CA PHE A 58 -2.99 -1.10 6.66
C PHE A 58 -1.82 -0.55 7.50
N VAL A 59 -0.63 -1.06 7.19
CA VAL A 59 0.65 -0.57 7.74
C VAL A 59 1.56 -0.08 6.61
N ALA A 60 2.38 0.92 6.91
CA ALA A 60 3.34 1.45 5.94
C ALA A 60 4.47 0.43 5.71
N LEU A 61 4.78 0.16 4.44
CA LEU A 61 5.85 -0.77 4.06
C LEU A 61 7.21 -0.31 4.59
N ASP A 62 7.49 1.00 4.53
CA ASP A 62 8.76 1.59 5.00
C ASP A 62 8.94 1.46 6.53
N GLY A 63 7.84 1.30 7.27
CA GLY A 63 7.86 1.09 8.72
C GLY A 63 7.88 -0.38 9.14
N LEU A 64 7.85 -1.33 8.21
CA LEU A 64 7.79 -2.76 8.50
C LEU A 64 9.20 -3.34 8.60
N ASP A 65 9.54 -3.92 9.76
CA ASP A 65 10.79 -4.66 9.94
C ASP A 65 10.61 -6.18 9.75
N ASP A 66 11.73 -6.92 9.79
CA ASP A 66 11.75 -8.37 9.66
C ASP A 66 10.95 -9.09 10.76
N GLU A 67 10.93 -8.54 11.99
CA GLU A 67 10.20 -9.13 13.12
C GLU A 67 8.69 -8.96 12.89
N ASP A 68 8.28 -7.76 12.52
CA ASP A 68 6.92 -7.39 12.13
C ASP A 68 6.37 -8.26 10.98
N ALA A 69 7.19 -8.48 9.95
CA ALA A 69 6.84 -9.32 8.82
C ALA A 69 6.73 -10.80 9.26
N ALA A 70 7.66 -11.27 10.09
CA ALA A 70 7.67 -12.64 10.58
C ALA A 70 6.45 -12.96 11.46
N GLU A 71 6.00 -12.02 12.29
CA GLU A 71 4.76 -12.13 13.07
C GLU A 71 3.52 -12.28 12.18
N ARG A 72 3.52 -11.60 11.03
CA ARG A 72 2.47 -11.72 10.00
C ARG A 72 2.64 -12.94 9.09
N GLY A 73 3.76 -13.67 9.23
CA GLY A 73 3.99 -14.97 8.62
C GLY A 73 4.71 -14.96 7.27
N PHE A 74 5.39 -13.87 6.92
CA PHE A 74 6.17 -13.73 5.68
C PHE A 74 7.50 -13.00 5.91
N ALA A 75 8.42 -13.04 4.95
CA ALA A 75 9.65 -12.23 5.03
C ALA A 75 9.42 -10.86 4.40
N VAL A 76 10.00 -9.81 5.00
CA VAL A 76 9.92 -8.44 4.45
C VAL A 76 10.56 -8.35 3.06
N ASP A 77 11.61 -9.14 2.80
CA ASP A 77 12.29 -9.19 1.49
C ASP A 77 11.39 -9.72 0.36
N GLU A 78 10.35 -10.50 0.71
CA GLU A 78 9.34 -10.98 -0.25
C GLU A 78 8.28 -9.91 -0.57
N LEU A 79 8.19 -8.85 0.24
CA LEU A 79 7.27 -7.74 0.06
C LEU A 79 7.87 -6.68 -0.85
N GLN A 80 7.60 -6.82 -2.15
CA GLN A 80 7.92 -5.78 -3.12
C GLN A 80 6.65 -5.05 -3.55
N PRO A 81 6.65 -3.69 -3.50
CA PRO A 81 5.51 -2.93 -3.97
C PRO A 81 5.28 -3.21 -5.46
N PRO A 82 4.03 -3.42 -5.88
CA PRO A 82 3.71 -3.74 -7.26
C PRO A 82 4.08 -2.56 -8.17
N ARG A 83 4.57 -2.88 -9.37
CA ARG A 83 4.91 -1.90 -10.40
C ARG A 83 4.20 -2.28 -11.68
N ALA A 84 3.55 -1.31 -12.31
CA ALA A 84 2.93 -1.41 -13.61
C ALA A 84 2.97 -0.06 -14.31
N ASP A 85 2.76 -0.06 -15.63
CA ASP A 85 2.77 1.16 -16.45
C ASP A 85 1.52 2.03 -16.23
N ASP A 86 0.39 1.42 -15.87
CA ASP A 86 -0.90 2.09 -15.68
C ASP A 86 -1.65 1.55 -14.45
N ASP A 87 -2.55 2.37 -13.89
CA ASP A 87 -3.32 2.04 -12.68
C ASP A 87 -4.22 0.78 -12.88
N GLU A 88 -4.70 0.51 -14.10
CA GLU A 88 -5.49 -0.69 -14.40
C GLU A 88 -4.66 -1.98 -14.29
N ALA A 89 -3.46 -2.00 -14.86
CA ALA A 89 -2.53 -3.11 -14.72
C ALA A 89 -1.99 -3.21 -13.28
N LEU A 90 -1.83 -2.06 -12.62
CA LEU A 90 -1.39 -1.99 -11.23
C LEU A 90 -2.41 -2.65 -10.28
N ARG A 91 -3.70 -2.42 -10.53
CA ARG A 91 -4.82 -3.03 -9.77
C ARG A 91 -4.71 -4.56 -9.72
N GLU A 92 -4.39 -5.20 -10.83
CA GLU A 92 -4.25 -6.67 -10.89
C GLU A 92 -3.13 -7.20 -9.99
N LEU A 93 -2.15 -6.36 -9.67
CA LEU A 93 -1.01 -6.68 -8.81
C LEU A 93 -1.21 -6.25 -7.34
N MET A 94 -2.27 -5.48 -7.04
CA MET A 94 -2.56 -4.99 -5.69
C MET A 94 -2.94 -6.11 -4.72
N MET A 95 -3.46 -7.24 -5.21
CA MET A 95 -3.76 -8.40 -4.38
C MET A 95 -2.87 -9.57 -4.75
N ARG A 96 -1.89 -9.89 -3.90
CA ARG A 96 -0.96 -10.99 -4.15
C ARG A 96 -1.02 -12.01 -3.02
N LYS A 97 -1.22 -13.27 -3.40
CA LYS A 97 -1.03 -14.39 -2.48
C LYS A 97 0.45 -14.71 -2.35
N LEU A 98 0.97 -14.69 -1.13
CA LEU A 98 2.35 -15.03 -0.87
C LEU A 98 2.61 -16.54 -1.04
N PRO A 99 3.82 -16.91 -1.50
CA PRO A 99 4.19 -18.31 -1.62
C PRO A 99 4.20 -18.98 -0.24
N PRO A 100 4.05 -20.32 -0.19
CA PRO A 100 4.22 -21.04 1.06
C PRO A 100 5.68 -20.97 1.54
N ARG A 101 5.88 -20.68 2.84
CA ARG A 101 7.19 -20.78 3.50
C ARG A 101 7.82 -22.15 3.21
N HIS A 102 9.04 -22.13 2.69
CA HIS A 102 9.91 -23.30 2.48
C HIS A 102 10.72 -23.60 3.75
#